data_AF-A0A939RGS8-F1
#
_entry.id   AF-A0A939RGS8-F1
#
_cell.length_a   1.000
_cell.length_b   1.000
_cell.length_c   1.000
_cell.angle_alpha   90.00
_cell.angle_beta   90.00
_cell.angle_gamma   90.00
#
_symmetry.space_group_name_H-M   'P 1'
#
loop_
_entity.id
_entity.type
_entity.pdbx_description
1 polymer ?
#
loop_
_entity_poly.entity_id
_entity_poly.type
_entity_poly.pdbx_seq_one_letter_code
_entity_poly.pdbx_strand_id
1 'polypeptide(L)'
;MNGLPAEPALADALRTEQAHLTRLYARLDTVRDQARRAADDAHDTAAPGGTHQARLEREVRAREAARHASRLDAVERGLCFGRLDGRDGTTHYIGRIGLTDE
;
A
#
# COMPACT_ATOMS: atom_id res chain seq x y z
N MET A 1 25.46 -19.05 -24.88
CA MET A 1 24.72 -20.01 -24.04
C MET A 1 23.77 -19.24 -23.15
N ASN A 2 22.50 -19.17 -23.52
CA ASN A 2 21.48 -18.47 -22.73
C ASN A 2 21.02 -19.44 -21.63
N GLY A 3 21.49 -19.23 -20.40
CA GLY A 3 21.13 -20.04 -19.23
C GLY A 3 19.74 -19.68 -18.73
N LEU A 4 18.71 -19.95 -19.54
CA LEU A 4 17.34 -19.95 -19.02
C LEU A 4 17.28 -21.05 -17.95
N PRO A 5 16.81 -20.75 -16.72
CA PRO A 5 16.67 -21.75 -15.68
C PRO A 5 15.83 -22.92 -16.19
N ALA A 6 16.14 -24.13 -15.75
CA ALA A 6 15.31 -25.30 -16.06
C ALA A 6 13.85 -24.96 -15.72
N GLU A 7 12.91 -25.28 -16.62
CA GLU A 7 11.48 -24.95 -16.47
C GLU A 7 10.90 -25.14 -15.04
N PRO A 8 11.21 -26.21 -14.29
CA PRO A 8 10.72 -26.34 -12.91
C PRO A 8 11.24 -25.24 -11.96
N ALA A 9 12.51 -24.82 -12.09
CA ALA A 9 13.07 -23.75 -11.26
C ALA A 9 12.43 -22.38 -11.57
N LEU A 10 12.08 -22.13 -12.84
CA LEU A 10 11.32 -20.94 -13.22
C LEU A 10 9.92 -20.98 -12.62
N ALA A 11 9.23 -22.12 -12.69
CA ALA A 11 7.90 -22.28 -12.12
C ALA A 11 7.90 -22.05 -10.60
N ASP A 12 8.92 -22.52 -9.89
CA ASP A 12 9.05 -22.35 -8.44
C ASP A 12 9.29 -20.87 -8.06
N ALA A 13 10.16 -20.19 -8.81
CA ALA A 13 10.40 -18.76 -8.65
C ALA A 13 9.13 -17.94 -8.91
N LEU A 14 8.38 -18.26 -9.97
CA LEU A 14 7.10 -17.62 -10.28
C LEU A 14 6.05 -17.82 -9.19
N ARG A 15 5.94 -19.04 -8.62
CA ARG A 15 5.01 -19.30 -7.51
C ARG A 15 5.37 -18.49 -6.27
N THR A 16 6.66 -18.38 -5.97
CA THR A 16 7.16 -17.58 -4.84
C THR A 16 6.82 -16.11 -5.02
N GLU A 17 7.09 -15.57 -6.21
CA GLU A 17 6.80 -14.18 -6.54
C GLU A 17 5.28 -13.90 -6.51
N GLN A 18 4.47 -14.80 -7.08
CA GLN A 18 3.03 -14.66 -7.08
C GLN A 18 2.43 -14.68 -5.65
N ALA A 19 2.96 -15.54 -4.77
CA ALA A 19 2.56 -15.55 -3.37
C ALA A 19 2.91 -14.24 -2.67
N HIS A 20 4.06 -13.65 -2.99
CA HIS A 20 4.41 -12.34 -2.46
C HIS A 20 3.51 -11.21 -2.97
N LEU A 21 3.25 -11.16 -4.28
CA LEU A 21 2.35 -10.18 -4.86
C LEU A 21 0.96 -10.27 -4.23
N THR A 22 0.46 -11.49 -4.02
CA THR A 22 -0.81 -11.72 -3.32
C THR A 22 -0.83 -11.08 -1.94
N ARG A 23 0.25 -11.24 -1.14
CA ARG A 23 0.34 -10.59 0.18
C ARG A 23 0.38 -9.07 0.09
N LEU A 24 1.12 -8.51 -0.89
CA LEU A 24 1.19 -7.06 -1.09
C LEU A 24 -0.17 -6.46 -1.44
N TYR A 25 -0.93 -7.11 -2.33
CA TYR A 25 -2.29 -6.66 -2.66
C TYR A 25 -3.24 -6.80 -1.46
N ALA A 26 -3.17 -7.88 -0.69
CA ALA A 26 -3.96 -8.02 0.53
C ALA A 26 -3.64 -6.91 1.56
N ARG A 27 -2.37 -6.55 1.70
CA ARG A 27 -1.96 -5.43 2.55
C ARG A 27 -2.47 -4.09 2.02
N LEU A 28 -2.38 -3.86 0.70
CA LEU A 28 -2.95 -2.67 0.07
C LEU A 28 -4.44 -2.53 0.37
N ASP A 29 -5.20 -3.62 0.25
CA ASP A 29 -6.64 -3.61 0.56
C ASP A 29 -6.90 -3.28 2.04
N THR A 30 -6.08 -3.81 2.95
CA THR A 30 -6.17 -3.47 4.38
C THR A 30 -5.90 -1.99 4.63
N VAL A 31 -4.87 -1.42 4.01
CA VAL A 31 -4.50 -0.02 4.19
C VAL A 31 -5.53 0.92 3.55
N ARG A 32 -6.11 0.55 2.39
CA ARG A 32 -7.25 1.27 1.79
C ARG A 32 -8.43 1.35 2.74
N ASP A 33 -8.79 0.22 3.32
CA ASP A 33 -9.88 0.11 4.28
C ASP A 33 -9.65 0.98 5.52
N GLN A 34 -8.43 0.97 6.07
CA GLN A 34 -8.05 1.82 7.19
C GLN A 34 -8.13 3.31 6.83
N ALA A 35 -7.61 3.69 5.66
CA ALA A 35 -7.63 5.08 5.20
C ALA A 35 -9.06 5.60 4.97
N ARG A 36 -9.96 4.75 4.44
CA ARG A 36 -11.38 5.08 4.27
C ARG A 36 -12.07 5.28 5.61
N ARG A 37 -11.92 4.33 6.55
CA ARG A 37 -12.48 4.47 7.92
C ARG A 37 -12.01 5.73 8.61
N ALA A 38 -10.72 6.06 8.53
CA ALA A 38 -10.18 7.29 9.12
C ALA A 38 -10.78 8.57 8.50
N ALA A 39 -11.08 8.56 7.20
CA ALA A 39 -11.74 9.68 6.54
C ALA A 39 -13.21 9.80 6.98
N ASP A 40 -13.94 8.69 7.09
CA ASP A 40 -15.33 8.65 7.55
C ASP A 40 -15.45 9.08 9.02
N ASP A 41 -14.59 8.55 9.90
CA ASP A 41 -14.56 8.91 11.33
C ASP A 41 -14.30 10.42 11.53
N ALA A 42 -13.40 11.00 10.72
CA ALA A 42 -13.12 12.43 10.76
C ALA A 42 -14.33 13.29 10.33
N HIS A 43 -15.18 12.75 9.45
CA HIS A 43 -16.41 13.38 9.00
C HIS A 43 -17.54 13.26 10.04
N ASP A 44 -17.78 12.05 10.56
CA ASP A 44 -18.88 11.77 11.49
C ASP A 44 -18.68 12.39 12.88
N THR A 45 -17.42 12.52 13.32
CA THR A 45 -17.10 13.13 14.63
C THR A 45 -17.24 14.67 14.61
N ALA A 46 -17.78 15.27 13.54
CA ALA A 46 -18.12 16.68 13.45
C ALA A 46 -19.35 17.04 14.33
N ALA A 47 -19.26 16.78 15.64
CA ALA A 47 -20.25 17.24 16.60
C ALA A 47 -20.25 18.78 16.68
N PRO A 48 -21.40 19.44 16.88
CA PRO A 48 -21.47 20.88 17.05
C PRO A 48 -20.79 21.29 18.37
N GLY A 49 -19.58 21.86 18.29
CA GLY A 49 -18.86 22.37 19.46
C GLY A 49 -17.36 22.14 19.38
N GLY A 50 -16.58 23.20 19.60
CA GLY A 50 -15.12 23.18 19.55
C GLY A 50 -14.57 24.56 19.18
N THR A 51 -13.31 24.83 19.52
CA THR A 51 -12.65 26.07 19.09
C THR A 51 -12.50 26.09 17.56
N HIS A 52 -12.39 27.28 16.97
CA HIS A 52 -12.12 27.41 15.52
C HIS A 52 -10.90 26.60 15.09
N GLN A 53 -9.85 26.59 15.93
CA GLN A 53 -8.64 25.81 15.72
C GLN A 53 -8.90 24.30 15.65
N ALA A 54 -9.69 23.75 16.58
CA ALA A 54 -10.02 22.32 16.59
C ALA A 54 -10.80 21.90 15.34
N ARG A 55 -11.64 22.79 14.79
CA ARG A 55 -12.34 22.54 13.53
C ARG A 55 -11.39 22.54 12.33
N LEU A 56 -10.49 23.51 12.26
CA LEU A 56 -9.48 23.59 11.20
C LEU A 56 -8.57 22.36 11.18
N GLU A 57 -8.02 21.97 12.34
CA GLU A 57 -7.18 20.78 12.44
C GLU A 57 -7.90 19.51 11.98
N ARG A 58 -9.20 19.39 12.31
CA ARG A 58 -10.02 18.25 11.88
C ARG A 58 -10.23 18.24 10.37
N GLU A 59 -10.59 19.39 9.78
CA GLU A 59 -10.76 19.51 8.32
C GLU A 59 -9.46 19.18 7.58
N VAL A 60 -8.31 19.61 8.10
CA VAL A 60 -7.00 19.27 7.54
C VAL A 60 -6.75 17.76 7.62
N ARG A 61 -6.97 17.12 8.78
CA ARG A 61 -6.80 15.67 8.94
C ARG A 61 -7.72 14.88 8.00
N ALA A 62 -8.99 15.26 7.90
CA ALA A 62 -9.95 14.61 7.00
C ALA A 62 -9.50 14.72 5.53
N ARG A 63 -9.03 15.90 5.11
CA ARG A 63 -8.53 16.13 3.75
C ARG A 63 -7.28 15.31 3.44
N GLU A 64 -6.35 15.21 4.39
CA GLU A 64 -5.15 14.38 4.24
C GLU A 64 -5.48 12.88 4.17
N ALA A 65 -6.40 12.40 5.03
CA ALA A 65 -6.87 11.01 4.99
C ALA A 65 -7.54 10.68 3.65
N ALA A 66 -8.43 11.56 3.16
CA ALA A 66 -9.08 11.38 1.85
C ALA A 66 -8.09 11.39 0.68
N ARG A 67 -7.07 12.27 0.72
CA ARG A 67 -5.98 12.28 -0.28
C ARG A 67 -5.17 11.00 -0.25
N HIS A 68 -4.89 10.48 0.95
CA HIS A 68 -4.16 9.23 1.12
C HIS A 68 -4.96 8.05 0.56
N ALA A 69 -6.24 7.94 0.90
CA ALA A 69 -7.13 6.91 0.36
C ALA A 69 -7.20 6.96 -1.18
N SER A 70 -7.37 8.15 -1.76
CA SER A 70 -7.40 8.33 -3.22
C SER A 70 -6.11 7.89 -3.90
N ARG A 71 -4.94 8.16 -3.30
CA ARG A 71 -3.65 7.68 -3.81
C ARG A 71 -3.55 6.15 -3.81
N LEU A 72 -4.05 5.49 -2.77
CA LEU A 72 -4.05 4.03 -2.69
C LEU A 72 -5.01 3.43 -3.72
N ASP A 73 -6.18 4.03 -3.91
CA ASP A 73 -7.17 3.59 -4.90
C ASP A 73 -6.69 3.72 -6.35
N ALA A 74 -5.85 4.72 -6.66
CA ALA A 74 -5.25 4.89 -7.99
C ALA A 74 -4.32 3.73 -8.43
N VAL A 75 -3.98 2.81 -7.51
CA VAL A 75 -3.17 1.63 -7.79
C VAL A 75 -4.05 0.43 -8.19
N GLU A 76 -4.57 0.44 -9.42
CA GLU A 76 -5.32 -0.71 -9.96
C GLU A 76 -4.41 -1.82 -10.50
N ARG A 77 -3.28 -1.44 -11.11
CA ARG A 77 -2.32 -2.37 -11.73
C ARG A 77 -0.88 -1.92 -11.45
N GLY A 78 0.03 -2.90 -11.45
CA GLY A 78 1.45 -2.66 -11.31
C GLY A 78 1.84 -2.14 -9.93
N LEU A 79 1.30 -2.75 -8.86
CA LEU A 79 1.72 -2.42 -7.49
C LEU A 79 3.22 -2.63 -7.31
N CYS A 80 3.75 -3.75 -7.82
CA CYS A 80 5.16 -4.08 -7.84
C CYS A 80 5.66 -4.17 -9.29
N PHE A 81 6.79 -3.53 -9.58
CA PHE A 81 7.48 -3.56 -10.88
C PHE A 81 8.60 -4.59 -10.92
N GLY A 82 9.15 -4.93 -9.76
CA GLY A 82 10.26 -5.86 -9.67
C GLY A 82 10.94 -5.84 -8.31
N ARG A 83 12.06 -6.53 -8.25
CA ARG A 83 12.78 -6.83 -7.02
C ARG A 83 14.26 -6.52 -7.18
N LEU A 84 14.86 -6.00 -6.12
CA LEU A 84 16.28 -5.73 -6.00
C LEU A 84 16.84 -6.63 -4.91
N ASP A 85 17.78 -7.48 -5.27
CA ASP A 85 18.48 -8.36 -4.34
C ASP A 85 19.84 -7.72 -4.01
N GLY A 86 20.00 -7.32 -2.75
CA GLY A 86 21.19 -6.68 -2.19
C GLY A 86 22.31 -7.68 -1.93
N ARG A 87 23.56 -7.20 -1.93
CA ARG A 87 24.75 -8.04 -1.66
C ARG A 87 24.82 -8.55 -0.23
N ASP A 88 24.09 -7.92 0.67
CA ASP A 88 23.90 -8.30 2.07
C ASP A 88 22.80 -9.35 2.27
N GLY A 89 22.17 -9.82 1.19
CA GLY A 89 21.05 -10.76 1.24
C GLY A 89 19.70 -10.10 1.51
N THR A 90 19.63 -8.76 1.52
CA THR A 90 18.35 -8.06 1.63
C THR A 90 17.61 -8.07 0.30
N THR A 91 16.29 -8.16 0.36
CA THR A 91 15.44 -8.14 -0.82
C THR A 91 14.46 -6.97 -0.71
N HIS A 92 14.47 -6.10 -1.72
CA HIS A 92 13.60 -4.93 -1.78
C HIS A 92 12.66 -5.03 -2.97
N TYR A 93 11.36 -4.87 -2.74
CA TYR A 93 10.36 -4.81 -3.80
C TYR A 93 10.09 -3.36 -4.17
N ILE A 94 10.16 -3.06 -5.46
CA ILE A 94 10.00 -1.71 -6.00
C ILE A 94 8.64 -1.59 -6.67
N GLY A 95 7.89 -0.56 -6.29
CA GLY A 95 6.48 -0.42 -6.67
C GLY A 95 6.01 1.04 -6.74
N ARG A 96 4.73 1.23 -7.05
CA ARG A 96 4.11 2.56 -7.16
C ARG A 96 3.87 3.25 -5.83
N ILE A 97 3.77 2.48 -4.75
CA ILE A 97 3.56 2.99 -3.39
C ILE A 97 4.47 2.25 -2.43
N GLY A 98 4.89 2.93 -1.36
CA GLY A 98 5.50 2.27 -0.22
C GLY A 98 4.41 1.64 0.64
N LEU A 99 4.54 0.34 0.90
CA LEU A 99 3.76 -0.38 1.90
C LEU A 99 4.72 -0.80 3.00
N THR A 100 4.30 -0.61 4.25
CA THR A 100 5.08 -1.01 5.43
C THR A 100 4.30 -2.09 6.15
N ASP A 101 4.99 -3.18 6.48
CA ASP A 101 4.49 -4.14 7.46
C ASP A 101 4.65 -3.51 8.85
N GLU A 102 3.61 -3.64 9.67
CA GLU A 102 3.53 -3.03 11.01
C GLU A 102 4.39 -3.78 12.03
#